data_AF-A0A913WU94-F1
#
_entry.id   AF-A0A913WU94-F1
#
_cell.length_a   1.000
_cell.length_b   1.000
_cell.length_c   1.000
_cell.angle_alpha   90.00
_cell.angle_beta   90.00
_cell.angle_gamma   90.00
#
_symmetry.space_group_name_H-M   'P 1'
#
loop_
_entity.id
_entity.type
_entity.pdbx_description
1 polymer ?
#
loop_
_entity_poly.entity_id
_entity_poly.type
_entity_poly.pdbx_seq_one_letter_code
_entity_poly.pdbx_strand_id
1 'polypeptide(L)'
;MPKRGRERWKDPAYTCRDCEKYYESFPKEEREKRIQNSCRHRSEAPPPPKTPPHLWEVDFPTTPEYMAAGWLRDGDATGHESQRPKTEYGRRKYRRYFAKKKLDTELEAKQDTVQTEDEKQKTDKN
;
A
#
# COMPACT_ATOMS: atom_id res chain seq x y z
N MET A 1 1.13 9.59 17.77
CA MET A 1 0.76 11.01 17.74
C MET A 1 -0.69 11.14 17.26
N PRO A 2 -1.55 11.86 17.99
CA PRO A 2 -2.94 12.06 17.57
C PRO A 2 -2.99 12.79 16.22
N LYS A 3 -3.76 12.26 15.27
CA LYS A 3 -3.91 12.86 13.94
C LYS A 3 -4.78 14.11 14.07
N ARG A 4 -4.16 15.28 14.23
CA ARG A 4 -4.81 16.61 14.38
C ARG A 4 -5.63 17.07 13.15
N GLY A 5 -5.84 16.21 12.16
CA GLY A 5 -6.83 16.32 11.10
C GLY A 5 -7.03 17.73 10.54
N ARG A 6 -8.29 18.18 10.54
CA ARG A 6 -8.74 19.50 10.06
C ARG A 6 -8.49 20.65 11.02
N GLU A 7 -7.82 20.45 12.16
CA GLU A 7 -7.59 21.53 13.14
C GLU A 7 -6.21 22.17 12.98
N ARG A 8 -5.36 21.56 12.14
CA ARG A 8 -3.98 22.02 11.88
C ARG A 8 -3.87 23.47 11.40
N TRP A 9 -4.91 24.04 10.81
CA TRP A 9 -4.91 25.45 10.36
C TRP A 9 -5.10 26.46 11.49
N LYS A 10 -5.59 26.00 12.65
CA LYS A 10 -5.73 26.82 13.86
C LYS A 10 -4.40 27.00 14.59
N ASP A 11 -3.42 26.14 14.31
CA ASP A 11 -2.09 26.23 14.94
C ASP A 11 -1.40 27.52 14.47
N PRO A 12 -0.70 28.24 15.38
CA PRO A 12 0.05 29.42 14.99
C PRO A 12 1.19 29.04 14.04
N ALA A 13 1.32 29.78 12.94
CA ALA A 13 2.45 29.66 12.05
C ALA A 13 3.68 30.39 12.63
N TYR A 14 4.84 29.75 12.51
CA TYR A 14 6.13 30.30 12.95
C TYR A 14 7.00 30.58 11.74
N THR A 15 7.74 31.68 11.80
CA THR A 15 8.75 32.05 10.80
C THR A 15 10.04 31.25 11.00
N CYS A 16 10.71 30.91 9.92
CA CYS A 16 12.08 30.44 9.93
C CYS A 16 13.07 31.60 10.07
N ARG A 17 14.26 31.32 10.58
CA ARG A 17 15.34 32.30 10.76
C ARG A 17 15.75 32.99 9.45
N ASP A 18 15.71 32.26 8.33
CA ASP A 18 16.03 32.79 7.01
C ASP A 18 14.98 33.79 6.50
N CYS A 19 13.79 33.72 7.09
CA CYS A 19 12.56 34.32 6.61
C CYS A 19 12.23 35.60 7.40
N GLU A 20 12.82 35.76 8.59
CA GLU A 20 12.72 36.95 9.44
C GLU A 20 13.01 38.24 8.65
N LYS A 21 14.10 38.27 7.89
CA LYS A 21 14.50 39.43 7.06
C LYS A 21 13.45 39.80 5.99
N TYR A 22 12.80 38.80 5.40
CA TYR A 22 11.73 39.03 4.42
C TYR A 22 10.48 39.59 5.08
N TYR A 23 10.11 39.09 6.26
CA TYR A 23 8.95 39.59 6.99
C TYR A 23 9.18 40.97 7.62
N GLU A 24 10.44 41.30 7.95
CA GLU A 24 10.86 42.60 8.50
C GLU A 24 10.52 43.78 7.59
N SER A 25 10.51 43.60 6.27
CA SER A 25 10.19 44.67 5.30
C SER A 25 8.70 45.04 5.25
N PHE A 26 7.81 44.25 5.86
CA PHE A 26 6.37 44.50 5.86
C PHE A 26 5.87 45.07 7.20
N PRO A 27 4.81 45.90 7.18
CA PRO A 27 4.15 46.39 8.39
C PRO A 27 3.56 45.23 9.21
N LYS A 28 3.47 45.40 10.54
CA LYS A 28 3.12 44.33 11.49
C LYS A 28 1.79 43.64 11.18
N GLU A 29 0.77 44.38 10.73
CA GLU A 29 -0.56 43.83 10.45
C GLU A 29 -0.60 42.92 9.21
N GLU A 30 0.19 43.22 8.18
CA GLU A 30 0.29 42.38 6.99
C GLU A 30 1.20 41.17 7.22
N ARG A 31 2.19 41.33 8.11
CA ARG A 31 3.14 40.30 8.48
C ARG A 31 2.44 39.08 9.06
N GLU A 32 1.57 39.26 10.04
CA GLU A 32 0.88 38.15 10.73
C GLU A 32 -0.05 37.38 9.77
N LYS A 33 -0.79 38.09 8.93
CA LYS A 33 -1.66 37.49 7.91
C LYS A 33 -0.87 36.69 6.88
N ARG A 34 0.28 37.20 6.45
CA ARG A 34 1.17 36.48 5.51
C ARG A 34 1.79 35.26 6.16
N ILE A 35 2.22 35.34 7.41
CA ILE A 35 2.81 34.21 8.16
C ILE A 35 1.79 33.07 8.30
N GLN A 36 0.53 33.38 8.65
CA GLN A 36 -0.52 32.37 8.80
C GLN A 36 -0.93 31.73 7.47
N ASN A 37 -0.85 32.47 6.36
CA ASN A 37 -1.23 31.99 5.02
C ASN A 37 -0.08 31.36 4.23
N SER A 38 1.18 31.66 4.55
CA SER A 38 2.33 31.18 3.77
C SER A 38 2.68 29.73 4.12
N CYS A 39 2.74 28.87 3.10
CA CYS A 39 3.35 27.56 3.21
C CYS A 39 4.83 27.71 3.60
N ARG A 40 5.25 26.98 4.62
CA ARG A 40 6.65 26.89 5.08
C ARG A 40 7.61 26.76 3.91
N HIS A 41 8.67 27.54 3.93
CA HIS A 41 9.70 27.63 2.90
C HIS A 41 10.16 26.23 2.50
N ARG A 42 10.02 25.90 1.21
CA ARG A 42 10.79 24.80 0.64
C ARG A 42 12.20 25.35 0.48
N SER A 43 13.13 24.89 1.31
CA SER A 43 14.55 25.20 1.12
C SER A 43 14.94 24.93 -0.33
N GLU A 44 15.36 25.96 -1.07
CA GLU A 44 15.66 25.87 -2.51
C GLU A 44 16.75 24.84 -2.83
N ALA A 45 17.58 24.51 -1.84
CA ALA A 45 18.34 23.28 -1.82
C ALA A 45 18.17 22.63 -0.44
N PRO A 46 17.89 21.30 -0.35
CA PRO A 46 18.15 20.60 0.89
C PRO A 46 19.62 20.86 1.27
N PRO A 47 19.93 21.16 2.55
CA PRO A 47 21.31 21.29 2.97
C PRO A 47 22.09 20.06 2.45
N PRO A 48 23.35 20.24 2.01
CA PRO A 48 24.15 19.13 1.54
C PRO A 48 24.05 18.01 2.56
N PRO A 49 23.77 16.77 2.12
CA PRO A 49 23.43 15.70 3.02
C PRO A 49 24.55 15.58 4.04
N LYS A 50 24.22 15.80 5.32
CA LYS A 50 25.14 15.60 6.45
C LYS A 50 25.54 14.12 6.58
N THR A 51 24.93 13.25 5.78
CA THR A 51 25.20 11.83 5.73
C THR A 51 26.50 11.59 4.98
N PRO A 52 27.44 10.81 5.56
CA PRO A 52 28.66 10.41 4.88
C PRO A 52 28.38 9.80 3.50
N PRO A 53 29.35 9.87 2.57
CA PRO A 53 29.28 9.11 1.34
C PRO A 53 29.06 7.62 1.66
N HIS A 54 28.27 6.93 0.84
CA HIS A 54 27.89 5.51 1.00
C HIS A 54 26.94 5.16 2.17
N LEU A 55 26.46 6.10 3.01
CA LEU A 55 25.52 5.75 4.10
C LEU A 55 24.19 5.18 3.59
N TRP A 56 23.73 5.65 2.42
CA TRP A 56 22.49 5.20 1.78
C TRP A 56 22.71 4.18 0.67
N GLU A 57 23.96 3.76 0.47
CA GLU A 57 24.25 2.63 -0.38
C GLU A 57 23.91 1.39 0.42
N VAL A 58 22.68 0.93 0.20
CA VAL A 58 22.27 -0.34 0.75
C VAL A 58 22.79 -1.42 -0.20
N ASP A 59 24.06 -1.77 -0.01
CA ASP A 59 24.64 -2.99 -0.57
C ASP A 59 23.98 -4.17 0.14
N PHE A 60 22.77 -4.49 -0.28
CA PHE A 60 22.14 -5.73 0.12
C PHE A 60 22.97 -6.86 -0.46
N PRO A 61 23.50 -7.78 0.37
CA PRO A 61 24.21 -8.92 -0.13
C PRO A 61 23.34 -9.64 -1.17
N THR A 62 23.99 -10.18 -2.19
CA THR A 62 23.28 -10.99 -3.18
C THR A 62 22.70 -12.23 -2.49
N THR A 63 21.64 -12.83 -3.05
CA THR A 63 21.03 -14.05 -2.48
C THR A 63 22.06 -15.16 -2.19
N PRO A 64 23.10 -15.39 -3.03
CA PRO A 64 24.21 -16.28 -2.70
C PRO A 64 25.00 -15.90 -1.44
N GLU A 65 25.29 -14.61 -1.24
CA GLU A 65 25.99 -14.11 -0.04
C GLU A 65 25.13 -14.23 1.22
N TYR A 66 23.81 -14.02 1.11
CA TYR A 66 22.85 -14.28 2.19
C TYR A 66 22.82 -15.75 2.62
N MET A 67 22.87 -16.68 1.66
CA MET A 67 22.92 -18.12 1.94
C MET A 67 24.26 -18.51 2.58
N ALA A 68 25.38 -17.98 2.07
CA ALA A 68 26.71 -18.22 2.62
C ALA A 68 26.88 -17.69 4.06
N ALA A 69 26.26 -16.55 4.38
CA ALA A 69 26.22 -16.00 5.73
C ALA A 69 25.24 -16.73 6.68
N GLY A 70 24.47 -17.70 6.17
CA GLY A 70 23.48 -18.46 6.94
C GLY A 70 22.21 -17.66 7.28
N TRP A 71 21.98 -16.53 6.60
CA TRP A 71 20.83 -15.66 6.82
C TRP A 71 19.59 -16.07 6.03
N LEU A 72 19.72 -16.98 5.06
CA LEU A 72 18.63 -17.51 4.24
C LEU A 72 18.81 -19.02 4.07
N ARG A 73 17.77 -19.82 4.35
CA ARG A 73 17.77 -21.28 4.08
C ARG A 73 17.20 -21.53 2.68
N ASP A 74 17.60 -22.63 2.05
CA ASP A 74 17.22 -22.99 0.66
C ASP A 74 15.68 -23.05 0.43
N GLY A 75 14.87 -23.23 1.48
CA GLY A 75 13.41 -23.24 1.41
C GLY A 75 12.71 -21.89 1.65
N ASP A 76 13.45 -20.87 2.08
CA ASP A 76 12.91 -19.53 2.36
C ASP A 76 12.96 -18.62 1.12
N ALA A 77 13.87 -18.92 0.18
CA ALA A 77 14.02 -18.20 -1.09
C ALA A 77 12.88 -18.48 -2.08
N THR A 78 12.21 -19.63 -1.97
CA THR A 78 10.95 -19.92 -2.65
C THR A 78 9.87 -19.09 -2.00
N GLY A 79 9.72 -17.84 -2.47
CA GLY A 79 8.82 -16.82 -1.95
C GLY A 79 7.55 -17.40 -1.37
N HIS A 80 7.54 -17.62 -0.06
CA HIS A 80 6.32 -17.90 0.67
C HIS A 80 5.60 -16.55 0.68
N GLU A 81 4.81 -16.33 -0.36
CA GLU A 81 4.08 -15.09 -0.61
C GLU A 81 3.58 -14.58 0.71
N SER A 82 4.07 -13.39 1.11
CA SER A 82 3.73 -12.81 2.39
C SER A 82 2.22 -12.92 2.51
N GLN A 83 1.73 -13.73 3.45
CA GLN A 83 0.30 -13.90 3.64
C GLN A 83 -0.17 -12.60 4.27
N ARG A 84 -0.29 -11.55 3.44
CA ARG A 84 -0.86 -10.27 3.84
C ARG A 84 -2.19 -10.65 4.50
N PRO A 85 -2.37 -10.36 5.81
CA PRO A 85 -3.53 -10.83 6.52
C PRO A 85 -4.76 -10.35 5.76
N LYS A 86 -5.56 -11.30 5.24
CA LYS A 86 -6.69 -10.96 4.38
C LYS A 86 -7.61 -10.03 5.17
N THR A 87 -7.77 -8.80 4.69
CA THR A 87 -8.73 -7.85 5.26
C THR A 87 -10.11 -8.49 5.26
N GLU A 88 -11.03 -8.01 6.10
CA GLU A 88 -12.40 -8.55 6.16
C GLU A 88 -13.07 -8.54 4.76
N TYR A 89 -12.83 -7.47 3.99
CA TYR A 89 -13.24 -7.35 2.60
C TYR A 89 -12.67 -8.48 1.72
N GLY A 90 -11.37 -8.76 1.83
CA GLY A 90 -10.72 -9.87 1.12
C GLY A 90 -11.32 -11.23 1.48
N ARG A 91 -11.59 -11.48 2.76
CA ARG A 91 -12.25 -12.72 3.23
C ARG A 91 -13.68 -12.86 2.67
N ARG A 92 -14.43 -11.77 2.58
CA ARG A 92 -15.79 -11.76 2.00
C ARG A 92 -15.77 -12.07 0.49
N LYS A 93 -14.82 -11.50 -0.25
CA LYS A 93 -14.64 -11.77 -1.68
C LYS A 93 -14.33 -13.25 -1.94
N TYR A 94 -13.41 -13.83 -1.17
CA TYR A 94 -13.07 -15.25 -1.28
C TYR A 94 -14.25 -16.18 -0.99
N ARG A 95 -15.04 -15.90 0.05
CA ARG A 95 -16.26 -16.68 0.36
C ARG A 95 -17.26 -16.67 -0.79
N ARG A 96 -17.51 -15.51 -1.40
CA ARG A 96 -18.41 -15.39 -2.56
C ARG A 96 -17.89 -16.17 -3.77
N TYR A 97 -16.59 -16.09 -4.05
CA TYR A 97 -15.98 -16.83 -5.15
C TYR A 97 -16.18 -18.34 -4.99
N PHE A 98 -15.88 -18.89 -3.81
CA PHE A 98 -16.04 -20.32 -3.57
C PHE A 98 -17.51 -20.77 -3.58
N ALA A 99 -18.42 -19.96 -3.02
CA ALA A 99 -19.85 -20.25 -3.09
C ALA A 99 -20.36 -20.29 -4.54
N LYS A 100 -19.92 -19.34 -5.38
CA LYS A 100 -20.26 -19.32 -6.81
C LYS A 100 -19.72 -20.56 -7.51
N LYS A 101 -18.43 -20.88 -7.30
CA LYS A 101 -17.81 -22.06 -7.92
C LYS A 101 -18.54 -23.35 -7.58
N LYS A 102 -19.01 -23.50 -6.33
CA LYS A 102 -19.81 -24.65 -5.91
C LYS A 102 -21.15 -24.74 -6.63
N LEU A 103 -21.84 -23.61 -6.77
CA LEU A 103 -23.10 -23.55 -7.53
C LEU A 103 -22.89 -23.89 -9.00
N ASP A 104 -21.83 -23.37 -9.62
CA ASP A 104 -21.49 -23.65 -11.01
C ASP A 104 -21.25 -25.15 -11.21
N THR A 105 -20.48 -25.81 -10.33
CA THR A 105 -20.26 -27.26 -10.38
C THR A 105 -21.54 -28.08 -10.15
N GLU A 106 -22.44 -27.60 -9.28
CA GLU A 106 -23.73 -28.27 -9.03
C GLU A 106 -24.69 -28.13 -10.22
N LEU A 107 -24.59 -27.03 -10.99
CA LEU A 107 -25.38 -26.81 -12.20
C LEU A 107 -24.87 -27.69 -13.35
N GLU A 108 -23.54 -27.79 -13.52
CA GLU A 108 -22.91 -28.69 -14.50
C GLU A 108 -23.32 -30.14 -14.24
N ALA A 109 -23.20 -30.62 -12.98
CA ALA A 109 -23.61 -31.98 -12.63
C ALA A 109 -25.11 -32.27 -12.91
N LYS A 110 -25.99 -31.27 -12.74
CA LYS A 110 -27.42 -31.41 -13.07
C LYS A 110 -27.66 -31.47 -14.58
N GLN A 111 -26.91 -30.68 -15.36
CA GLN A 111 -27.00 -30.72 -16.81
C GLN A 111 -26.56 -32.08 -17.35
N ASP A 112 -25.49 -32.65 -16.79
CA ASP A 112 -25.00 -33.98 -17.15
C ASP A 112 -26.05 -35.06 -16.84
N THR A 113 -26.73 -34.99 -15.68
CA THR A 113 -27.78 -35.96 -15.35
C THR A 113 -28.97 -35.91 -16.32
N VAL A 114 -29.42 -34.70 -16.70
CA VAL A 114 -30.52 -34.54 -17.66
C VAL A 114 -30.14 -35.10 -19.03
N GLN A 115 -28.91 -34.87 -19.48
CA GLN A 115 -28.42 -35.43 -20.75
C GLN A 115 -28.37 -36.97 -20.72
N THR A 116 -27.94 -37.58 -19.60
CA THR A 116 -27.93 -39.05 -19.49
C THR A 116 -29.31 -39.69 -19.46
N GLU A 117 -30.32 -38.98 -18.95
CA GLU A 117 -31.72 -39.45 -18.96
C GLU A 117 -32.35 -39.34 -20.35
N ASP A 118 -32.07 -38.26 -21.07
CA ASP A 118 -32.53 -38.05 -22.45
C ASP A 118 -31.87 -39.03 -23.44
N GLU A 119 -30.60 -39.39 -23.25
CA GLU A 119 -29.92 -40.41 -24.06
C GLU A 119 -30.50 -41.82 -23.83
N LYS A 120 -30.80 -42.20 -22.58
CA LYS A 120 -31.45 -43.49 -22.27
C LYS A 120 -32.86 -43.61 -22.86
N GLN A 121 -33.65 -42.54 -22.82
CA GLN A 121 -34.99 -42.54 -23.43
C GLN A 121 -34.97 -42.65 -24.96
N LYS A 122 -33.85 -42.28 -25.61
CA LYS A 122 -33.63 -42.46 -27.06
C LYS A 122 -33.22 -43.88 -27.42
N THR A 123 -32.48 -44.58 -26.57
CA THR A 123 -32.07 -45.97 -26.82
C THR A 123 -33.20 -46.97 -26.63
N ASP A 124 -34.18 -46.68 -25.76
CA ASP A 124 -35.33 -47.56 -25.48
C ASP A 124 -36.47 -47.46 -26.53
N LYS A 125 -36.38 -46.51 -27.47
CA LYS A 125 -37.39 -46.26 -28.52
C LYS A 125 -36.99 -46.73 -29.92
N ASN A 126 -35.89 -47.47 -30.06
CA ASN A 126 -35.39 -47.97 -31.34
C ASN A 126 -35.35 -49.51 -31.36
#